data_AF-A0A0F8CY51-F1
#
_entry.id   AF-A0A0F8CY51-F1
#
_cell.length_a   1.000
_cell.length_b   1.000
_cell.length_c   1.000
_cell.angle_alpha   90.00
_cell.angle_beta   90.00
_cell.angle_gamma   90.00
#
_symmetry.space_group_name_H-M   'P 1'
#
loop_
_entity.id
_entity.type
_entity.pdbx_description
1 polymer ?
#
loop_
_entity_poly.entity_id
_entity_poly.type
_entity_poly.pdbx_seq_one_letter_code
_entity_poly.pdbx_strand_id
1 'polypeptide(L)'
;MPMPFVGRLNPAEYLALMLSFALVGFEALIRVMTLALPTSLLSFFYSASRRLFLCYASRPLLAPAAESDCTLSADGDDVISDFPRHDSSYCGASPLAPSAVRDASDFVDLCQLHGYAAEEHVVQTKDGYLLGLHRLAWKKSEEGQRVNDGIDSIHKRVVYLHHGLLMNSEVWVCQTEARRSLPFQLVERGFDVWLGNNRGNKYSKKAVNRSPTDAAFWNFSIDEFAFHDIPDSIAYVLSTTNQSSLSYIGFSQGTAQAFAALSIHPQLNNQVNVFIALAPAMSPAGLSNGIVDALVKASPQVLFLLFGRGSILGSATLWQSILYPPIFVRMVDRGMRFLFNWETRNISESQKLAAYPHLYSYTSTKSVVHWFQIIRNKTFQMYDDDVAAMHMPLAGLQGSASKYTRVARYPTRNIKTPIALVYGGSDSLVDIRVMLRELPDSTVATEVPHYEHLDFLWATDVDQKVFTHVFDALDKFTRPVLDQSVFGPHRHAQQMDLSLANELRSQNKIVTAVNGTETSMVLR
;
A
#
# COMPACT_ATOMS: atom_id res chain seq x y z
N MET A 1 33.06 38.25 -18.74
CA MET A 1 31.97 37.64 -17.94
C MET A 1 30.64 37.95 -18.60
N PRO A 2 29.92 36.96 -19.13
CA PRO A 2 28.49 37.09 -19.37
C PRO A 2 27.71 36.30 -18.31
N MET A 3 26.80 36.98 -17.60
CA MET A 3 25.81 36.34 -16.73
C MET A 3 24.88 35.45 -17.56
N PRO A 4 24.79 34.13 -17.31
CA PRO A 4 24.01 33.23 -18.15
C PRO A 4 22.71 32.84 -17.43
N PHE A 5 21.64 33.60 -17.61
CA PHE A 5 20.30 33.15 -17.15
C PHE A 5 19.18 33.39 -18.17
N VAL A 6 19.43 34.14 -19.24
CA VAL A 6 18.40 34.48 -20.22
C VAL A 6 18.77 33.83 -21.56
N GLY A 7 18.02 32.79 -21.96
CA GLY A 7 18.06 32.28 -23.34
C GLY A 7 18.22 30.77 -23.53
N ARG A 8 18.16 29.95 -22.48
CA ARG A 8 18.36 28.47 -22.61
C ARG A 8 17.15 27.61 -22.29
N LEU A 9 16.10 28.18 -21.72
CA LEU A 9 14.91 27.44 -21.31
C LEU A 9 13.69 27.90 -22.13
N ASN A 10 12.80 26.97 -22.44
CA ASN A 10 11.49 27.33 -23.00
C ASN A 10 10.66 28.10 -21.95
N PRO A 11 9.68 28.94 -22.34
CA PRO A 11 8.83 29.66 -21.39
C PRO A 11 8.14 28.75 -20.35
N ALA A 12 7.75 27.54 -20.76
CA ALA A 12 7.18 26.53 -19.88
C ALA A 12 8.20 25.99 -18.85
N GLU A 13 9.47 25.88 -19.22
CA GLU A 13 10.55 25.45 -18.33
C GLU A 13 10.93 26.56 -17.34
N TYR A 14 10.94 27.82 -17.76
CA TYR A 14 11.07 28.96 -16.84
C TYR A 14 9.92 29.02 -15.85
N LEU A 15 8.68 28.78 -16.29
CA LEU A 15 7.52 28.70 -15.40
C LEU A 15 7.65 27.53 -14.40
N ALA A 16 8.04 26.35 -14.88
CA ALA A 16 8.27 25.19 -14.03
C ALA A 16 9.40 25.45 -13.02
N LEU A 17 10.47 26.11 -13.44
CA LEU A 17 11.60 26.48 -12.58
C LEU A 17 11.16 27.48 -11.50
N MET A 18 10.42 28.53 -11.87
CA MET A 18 9.86 29.52 -10.94
C MET A 18 8.90 28.87 -9.94
N LEU A 19 8.00 28.01 -10.43
CA LEU A 19 7.08 27.26 -9.57
C LEU A 19 7.83 26.27 -8.66
N SER A 20 8.91 25.67 -9.15
CA SER A 20 9.78 24.78 -8.36
C SER A 20 10.50 25.52 -7.24
N PHE A 21 11.13 26.66 -7.54
CA PHE A 21 11.73 27.49 -6.50
C PHE A 21 10.70 28.02 -5.51
N ALA A 22 9.50 28.37 -5.96
CA ALA A 22 8.41 28.76 -5.08
C ALA A 22 7.95 27.60 -4.19
N LEU A 23 7.76 26.39 -4.72
CA LEU A 23 7.36 25.20 -3.97
C LEU A 23 8.43 24.74 -2.99
N VAL A 24 9.70 24.71 -3.40
CA VAL A 24 10.82 24.38 -2.50
C VAL A 24 10.99 25.46 -1.43
N GLY A 25 10.89 26.73 -1.81
CA GLY A 25 10.94 27.84 -0.86
C GLY A 25 9.77 27.78 0.14
N PHE A 26 8.57 27.45 -0.33
CA PHE A 26 7.38 27.28 0.50
C PHE A 26 7.50 26.05 1.41
N GLU A 27 7.96 24.91 0.91
CA GLU A 27 8.21 23.70 1.70
C GLU A 27 9.31 23.93 2.75
N ALA A 28 10.40 24.62 2.37
CA ALA A 28 11.47 24.98 3.30
C ALA A 28 10.96 25.96 4.38
N LEU A 29 10.17 26.97 3.99
CA LEU A 29 9.53 27.90 4.92
C LEU A 29 8.59 27.15 5.87
N ILE A 30 7.72 26.28 5.35
CA ILE A 30 6.84 25.45 6.15
C ILE A 30 7.66 24.61 7.11
N ARG A 31 8.72 23.94 6.65
CA ARG A 31 9.54 23.07 7.49
C ARG A 31 10.23 23.84 8.62
N VAL A 32 10.74 25.03 8.34
CA VAL A 32 11.30 25.94 9.35
C VAL A 32 10.20 26.39 10.33
N MET A 33 9.03 26.77 9.83
CA MET A 33 7.88 27.13 10.66
C MET A 33 7.46 25.94 11.54
N THR A 34 7.34 24.73 10.99
CA THR A 34 6.98 23.51 11.74
C THR A 34 7.96 23.22 12.86
N LEU A 35 9.26 23.35 12.61
CA LEU A 35 10.30 23.10 13.63
C LEU A 35 10.30 24.16 14.74
N ALA A 36 9.76 25.35 14.47
CA ALA A 36 9.75 26.49 15.39
C ALA A 36 8.35 26.84 15.94
N LEU A 37 7.31 26.06 15.62
CA LEU A 37 5.93 26.45 15.91
C LEU A 37 5.59 26.22 17.40
N PRO A 38 5.27 27.27 18.19
CA PRO A 38 4.74 27.08 19.53
C PRO A 38 3.33 26.47 19.45
N THR A 39 2.96 25.66 20.44
CA THR A 39 1.66 24.97 20.53
C THR A 39 0.46 25.92 20.42
N SER A 40 0.61 27.17 20.87
CA SER A 40 -0.39 28.23 20.74
C SER A 40 -0.72 28.60 19.29
N LEU A 41 0.23 28.47 18.37
CA LEU A 41 0.01 28.77 16.95
C LEU A 41 -0.71 27.61 16.25
N LEU A 42 -0.37 26.36 16.61
CA LEU A 42 -1.09 25.16 16.14
C LEU A 42 -2.56 25.23 16.55
N SER A 43 -2.84 25.55 17.81
CA SER A 43 -4.21 25.66 18.33
C SER A 43 -4.98 26.81 17.68
N PHE A 44 -4.31 27.91 17.31
CA PHE A 44 -4.91 29.01 16.55
C PHE A 44 -5.37 28.55 15.16
N PHE A 45 -4.47 27.91 14.37
CA PHE A 45 -4.82 27.43 13.03
C PHE A 45 -5.88 26.33 13.05
N TYR A 46 -5.80 25.42 14.03
CA TYR A 46 -6.84 24.42 14.28
C TYR A 46 -8.19 25.09 14.57
N SER A 47 -8.22 26.09 15.47
CA SER A 47 -9.44 26.82 15.81
C SER A 47 -10.00 27.61 14.62
N ALA A 48 -9.12 28.22 13.83
CA ALA A 48 -9.51 28.95 12.62
C ALA A 48 -10.10 28.01 11.56
N SER A 49 -9.48 26.87 11.30
CA SER A 49 -9.97 25.89 10.34
C SER A 49 -11.30 25.26 10.79
N ARG A 50 -11.46 24.98 12.09
CA ARG A 50 -12.74 24.54 12.67
C ARG A 50 -13.85 25.58 12.49
N ARG A 51 -13.58 26.87 12.77
CA ARG A 51 -14.56 27.95 12.54
C ARG A 51 -14.95 28.02 11.06
N LEU A 52 -14.00 27.94 10.15
CA LEU A 52 -14.26 27.96 8.71
C LEU A 52 -15.13 26.79 8.26
N PHE A 53 -14.87 25.58 8.79
CA PHE A 53 -15.72 24.42 8.55
C PHE A 53 -17.15 24.66 9.03
N LEU A 54 -17.32 25.14 10.27
CA LEU A 54 -18.65 25.39 10.83
C LEU A 54 -19.40 26.48 10.05
N CYS A 55 -18.73 27.57 9.65
CA CYS A 55 -19.35 28.62 8.84
C CYS A 55 -19.82 28.12 7.47
N TYR A 56 -19.10 27.17 6.87
CA TYR A 56 -19.45 26.63 5.56
C TYR A 56 -20.44 25.46 5.62
N ALA A 57 -20.34 24.62 6.66
CA ALA A 57 -21.24 23.50 6.90
C ALA A 57 -22.61 23.96 7.45
N SER A 58 -22.62 25.03 8.25
CA SER A 58 -23.83 25.66 8.76
C SER A 58 -24.31 26.78 7.82
N ARG A 59 -24.71 26.43 6.59
CA ARG A 59 -25.72 27.24 5.89
C ARG A 59 -27.10 26.79 6.40
N PRO A 60 -27.91 27.69 6.96
CA PRO A 60 -29.11 27.28 7.69
C PRO A 60 -30.21 26.85 6.72
N LEU A 61 -30.64 25.59 6.80
CA LEU A 61 -32.06 25.30 6.69
C LEU A 61 -32.72 25.88 7.94
N LEU A 62 -33.75 26.68 7.69
CA LEU A 62 -34.63 27.45 8.57
C LEU A 62 -34.68 27.08 10.07
N ALA A 63 -34.79 28.15 10.86
CA ALA A 63 -34.83 28.30 12.32
C ALA A 63 -35.56 27.20 13.14
N PRO A 64 -35.17 27.01 14.42
CA PRO A 64 -35.75 25.97 15.28
C PRO A 64 -37.15 26.37 15.77
N ALA A 65 -38.10 25.46 15.62
CA ALA A 65 -39.34 25.49 16.40
C ALA A 65 -39.07 24.87 17.78
N ALA A 66 -39.67 25.51 18.79
CA ALA A 66 -39.52 25.30 20.23
C ALA A 66 -39.43 23.84 20.70
N GLU A 67 -38.48 23.59 21.59
CA GLU A 67 -38.52 22.45 22.51
C GLU A 67 -39.70 22.62 23.47
N SER A 68 -40.57 21.61 23.50
CA SER A 68 -41.50 21.37 24.61
C SER A 68 -41.06 20.08 25.31
N ASP A 69 -40.77 20.19 26.60
CA ASP A 69 -40.57 19.11 27.56
C ASP A 69 -41.59 17.98 27.37
N CYS A 70 -41.13 16.72 27.47
CA CYS A 70 -41.93 15.65 28.07
C CYS A 70 -41.05 14.49 28.58
N THR A 71 -41.20 14.30 29.87
CA THR A 71 -40.82 13.25 30.81
C THR A 71 -40.85 11.79 30.34
N LEU A 72 -39.94 11.02 30.94
CA LEU A 72 -39.94 9.56 31.10
C LEU A 72 -41.33 8.95 31.41
N SER A 73 -41.66 7.85 30.74
CA SER A 73 -42.47 6.77 31.32
C SER A 73 -42.06 5.43 30.69
N ALA A 74 -41.98 4.42 31.56
CA ALA A 74 -41.80 3.02 31.22
C ALA A 74 -43.18 2.41 30.89
N ASP A 75 -43.25 1.49 29.94
CA ASP A 75 -43.96 0.20 30.03
C ASP A 75 -43.83 -0.58 28.70
N GLY A 76 -43.80 -1.91 28.82
CA GLY A 76 -43.33 -2.86 27.81
C GLY A 76 -44.32 -3.27 26.72
N ASP A 77 -43.84 -4.13 25.81
CA ASP A 77 -44.38 -5.49 25.61
C ASP A 77 -43.67 -6.20 24.44
N ASP A 78 -43.53 -7.52 24.62
CA ASP A 78 -42.92 -8.52 23.76
C ASP A 78 -43.49 -8.60 22.33
N VAL A 79 -42.63 -8.85 21.33
CA VAL A 79 -42.93 -9.79 20.23
C VAL A 79 -41.66 -10.53 19.78
N ILE A 80 -41.74 -11.85 19.88
CA ILE A 80 -40.78 -12.87 19.42
C ILE A 80 -40.81 -12.99 17.88
N SER A 81 -39.65 -13.08 17.24
CA SER A 81 -39.52 -13.76 15.94
C SER A 81 -38.19 -14.51 15.83
N ASP A 82 -38.31 -15.84 15.84
CA ASP A 82 -37.27 -16.86 15.65
C ASP A 82 -36.55 -16.75 14.30
N PHE A 83 -35.21 -16.75 14.32
CA PHE A 83 -34.36 -17.28 13.25
C PHE A 83 -33.09 -17.90 13.87
N PRO A 84 -32.55 -18.99 13.28
CA PRO A 84 -31.68 -19.93 13.97
C PRO A 84 -30.28 -19.38 14.26
N ARG A 85 -29.83 -19.61 15.51
CA ARG A 85 -28.49 -19.28 16.01
C ARG A 85 -27.43 -20.10 15.30
N HIS A 86 -26.54 -19.42 14.59
CA HIS A 86 -25.17 -19.90 14.37
C HIS A 86 -24.34 -19.44 15.57
N ASP A 87 -23.63 -20.37 16.22
CA ASP A 87 -22.76 -20.10 17.37
C ASP A 87 -21.79 -18.94 17.11
N SER A 88 -22.10 -17.76 17.64
CA SER A 88 -21.22 -16.59 17.64
C SER A 88 -20.57 -16.47 19.01
N SER A 89 -19.34 -16.98 19.15
CA SER A 89 -18.50 -16.68 20.32
C SER A 89 -17.75 -15.34 20.20
N TYR A 90 -18.02 -14.53 19.18
CA TYR A 90 -17.65 -13.11 19.18
C TYR A 90 -18.81 -12.29 19.74
N CYS A 91 -18.81 -12.05 21.06
CA CYS A 91 -19.54 -10.91 21.62
C CYS A 91 -18.98 -9.64 20.96
N GLY A 92 -19.74 -9.07 20.02
CA GLY A 92 -19.34 -7.91 19.23
C GLY A 92 -19.06 -6.71 20.12
N ALA A 93 -17.78 -6.41 20.34
CA ALA A 93 -17.39 -5.14 20.94
C ALA A 93 -17.88 -4.00 20.05
N SER A 94 -18.53 -3.00 20.65
CA SER A 94 -18.96 -1.80 19.93
C SER A 94 -17.80 -1.17 19.16
N PRO A 95 -18.03 -0.61 17.96
CA PRO A 95 -16.99 0.09 17.21
C PRO A 95 -16.32 1.17 18.07
N LEU A 96 -15.00 1.28 17.97
CA LEU A 96 -14.25 2.34 18.63
C LEU A 96 -14.68 3.71 18.10
N ALA A 97 -14.68 4.71 18.98
CA ALA A 97 -14.87 6.09 18.57
C ALA A 97 -13.76 6.50 17.57
N PRO A 98 -14.10 7.15 16.43
CA PRO A 98 -13.11 7.55 15.44
C PRO A 98 -11.99 8.44 16.00
N SER A 99 -12.29 9.26 17.01
CA SER A 99 -11.30 10.08 17.71
C SER A 99 -10.29 9.24 18.48
N ALA A 100 -10.71 8.13 19.10
CA ALA A 100 -9.78 7.28 19.85
C ALA A 100 -8.72 6.68 18.92
N VAL A 101 -9.14 6.17 17.77
CA VAL A 101 -8.21 5.64 16.75
C VAL A 101 -7.32 6.76 16.20
N ARG A 102 -7.92 7.87 15.76
CA ARG A 102 -7.21 9.02 15.19
C ARG A 102 -6.12 9.58 16.11
N ASP A 103 -6.42 9.66 17.40
CA ASP A 103 -5.58 10.30 18.40
C ASP A 103 -4.55 9.32 18.99
N ALA A 104 -4.57 8.04 18.59
CA ALA A 104 -3.55 7.05 18.94
C ALA A 104 -2.19 7.48 18.40
N SER A 105 -1.14 7.37 19.21
CA SER A 105 0.14 7.97 18.87
C SER A 105 0.96 7.10 17.91
N ASP A 106 0.82 5.77 18.02
CA ASP A 106 1.60 4.79 17.27
C ASP A 106 0.87 3.45 17.07
N PHE A 107 1.58 2.48 16.51
CA PHE A 107 1.08 1.13 16.22
C PHE A 107 0.70 0.37 17.49
N VAL A 108 1.46 0.52 18.57
CA VAL A 108 1.22 -0.19 19.84
C VAL A 108 -0.07 0.33 20.47
N ASP A 109 -0.26 1.65 20.51
CA ASP A 109 -1.49 2.28 20.98
C ASP A 109 -2.71 1.80 20.18
N LEU A 110 -2.61 1.77 18.85
CA LEU A 110 -3.69 1.29 17.97
C LEU A 110 -4.07 -0.17 18.27
N CYS A 111 -3.09 -1.02 18.53
CA CYS A 111 -3.34 -2.42 18.91
C CYS A 111 -3.96 -2.51 20.31
N GLN A 112 -3.49 -1.71 21.25
CA GLN A 112 -3.97 -1.69 22.63
C GLN A 112 -5.43 -1.23 22.72
N LEU A 113 -5.86 -0.28 21.87
CA LEU A 113 -7.27 0.14 21.78
C LEU A 113 -8.21 -1.03 21.45
N HIS A 114 -7.73 -2.03 20.72
CA HIS A 114 -8.47 -3.26 20.40
C HIS A 114 -8.20 -4.40 21.38
N GLY A 115 -7.37 -4.18 22.39
CA GLY A 115 -6.98 -5.18 23.40
C GLY A 115 -5.95 -6.18 22.89
N TYR A 116 -5.06 -5.79 21.99
CA TYR A 116 -3.93 -6.61 21.53
C TYR A 116 -2.61 -6.02 22.01
N ALA A 117 -1.72 -6.88 22.54
CA ALA A 117 -0.35 -6.52 22.83
C ALA A 117 0.52 -6.67 21.57
N ALA A 118 1.38 -5.68 21.31
CA ALA A 118 2.30 -5.66 20.18
C ALA A 118 3.77 -5.62 20.67
N GLU A 119 4.65 -6.30 19.95
CA GLU A 119 6.11 -6.19 20.14
C GLU A 119 6.71 -5.28 19.05
N GLU A 120 7.78 -4.57 19.39
CA GLU A 120 8.59 -3.78 18.46
C GLU A 120 9.98 -4.41 18.31
N HIS A 121 10.46 -4.51 17.07
CA HIS A 121 11.75 -5.10 16.73
C HIS A 121 12.57 -4.16 15.86
N VAL A 122 13.86 -4.04 16.15
CA VAL A 122 14.79 -3.24 15.34
C VAL A 122 15.62 -4.17 14.46
N VAL A 123 15.48 -4.02 13.14
CA VAL A 123 16.22 -4.79 12.14
C VAL A 123 17.23 -3.90 11.44
N GLN A 124 18.49 -4.30 11.41
CA GLN A 124 19.52 -3.59 10.65
C GLN A 124 19.66 -4.21 9.26
N THR A 125 19.46 -3.39 8.22
CA THR A 125 19.73 -3.80 6.84
C THR A 125 21.22 -3.89 6.58
N LYS A 126 21.62 -4.64 5.54
CA LYS A 126 23.03 -4.77 5.14
C LYS A 126 23.70 -3.44 4.78
N ASP A 127 22.93 -2.50 4.26
CA ASP A 127 23.42 -1.14 3.97
C ASP A 127 23.27 -0.17 5.16
N GLY A 128 22.79 -0.63 6.31
CA GLY A 128 22.87 0.08 7.59
C GLY A 128 21.69 0.99 7.92
N TYR A 129 20.52 0.78 7.33
CA TYR A 129 19.26 1.35 7.84
C TYR A 129 18.76 0.52 9.01
N LEU A 130 18.08 1.16 9.96
CA LEU A 130 17.40 0.51 11.08
C LEU A 130 15.90 0.58 10.83
N LEU A 131 15.28 -0.59 10.66
CA LEU A 131 13.87 -0.75 10.37
C LEU A 131 13.12 -1.15 11.65
N GLY A 132 12.02 -0.48 11.94
CA GLY A 132 11.10 -0.86 13.01
C GLY A 132 10.06 -1.85 12.50
N LEU A 133 10.16 -3.12 12.89
CA LEU A 133 9.14 -4.13 12.61
C LEU A 133 8.20 -4.24 13.81
N HIS A 134 6.92 -4.49 13.54
CA HIS A 134 5.94 -4.78 14.58
C HIS A 134 5.51 -6.24 14.53
N ARG A 135 5.18 -6.81 15.69
CA ARG A 135 4.70 -8.18 15.81
C ARG A 135 3.47 -8.26 16.70
N LEU A 136 2.48 -9.01 16.26
CA LEU A 136 1.33 -9.45 17.04
C LEU A 136 1.44 -10.96 17.22
N ALA A 137 2.05 -11.38 18.33
CA ALA A 137 2.31 -12.79 18.62
C ALA A 137 1.11 -13.49 19.27
N TRP A 138 0.29 -12.75 20.01
CA TRP A 138 -0.68 -13.32 20.94
C TRP A 138 -2.12 -13.07 20.52
N LYS A 139 -2.91 -14.14 20.53
CA LYS A 139 -4.36 -13.99 20.63
C LYS A 139 -4.70 -13.40 21.99
N LYS A 140 -5.86 -12.76 22.09
CA LYS A 140 -6.43 -12.37 23.39
C LYS A 140 -6.43 -13.58 24.32
N SER A 141 -5.91 -13.41 25.54
CA SER A 141 -5.66 -14.43 26.57
C SER A 141 -4.38 -15.26 26.43
N GLU A 142 -3.55 -15.02 25.42
CA GLU A 142 -2.24 -15.69 25.27
C GLU A 142 -1.07 -14.78 25.68
N GLU A 143 -1.34 -13.57 26.17
CA GLU A 143 -0.33 -12.55 26.43
C GLU A 143 0.77 -13.05 27.37
N GLY A 144 2.02 -12.82 26.99
CA GLY A 144 3.20 -13.22 27.77
C GLY A 144 3.62 -14.69 27.62
N GLN A 145 2.86 -15.51 26.87
CA GLN A 145 3.32 -16.85 26.51
C GLN A 145 4.41 -16.78 25.43
N ARG A 146 5.41 -17.67 25.49
CA ARG A 146 6.40 -17.75 24.41
C ARG A 146 5.73 -18.24 23.14
N VAL A 147 5.98 -17.55 22.03
CA VAL A 147 5.48 -17.91 20.69
C VAL A 147 6.67 -18.05 19.74
N ASN A 148 6.82 -19.24 19.15
CA ASN A 148 7.92 -19.58 18.24
C ASN A 148 9.32 -19.39 18.86
N ASP A 149 9.43 -19.55 20.19
CA ASP A 149 10.65 -19.35 20.96
C ASP A 149 10.93 -20.56 21.87
N GLY A 150 11.62 -21.56 21.31
CA GLY A 150 11.97 -22.79 21.99
C GLY A 150 10.91 -23.91 21.86
N ILE A 151 11.28 -25.10 22.32
CA ILE A 151 10.49 -26.34 22.14
C ILE A 151 9.12 -26.25 22.83
N ASP A 152 9.10 -25.71 24.06
CA ASP A 152 7.90 -25.62 24.91
C ASP A 152 7.08 -24.34 24.67
N SER A 153 7.25 -23.67 23.53
CA SER A 153 6.49 -22.48 23.16
C SER A 153 5.26 -22.82 22.31
N ILE A 154 4.34 -21.86 22.18
CA ILE A 154 3.27 -21.97 21.20
C ILE A 154 3.90 -21.84 19.81
N HIS A 155 3.73 -22.86 18.96
CA HIS A 155 4.21 -22.84 17.59
C HIS A 155 3.12 -22.35 16.65
N LYS A 156 3.38 -21.24 15.95
CA LYS A 156 2.44 -20.59 15.03
C LYS A 156 3.08 -20.38 13.67
N ARG A 157 2.29 -20.55 12.61
CA ARG A 157 2.70 -20.17 11.26
C ARG A 157 2.91 -18.65 11.19
N VAL A 158 3.92 -18.22 10.46
CA VAL A 158 4.29 -16.80 10.38
C VAL A 158 3.71 -16.15 9.13
N VAL A 159 3.12 -14.97 9.30
CA VAL A 159 2.66 -14.10 8.20
C VAL A 159 3.34 -12.76 8.31
N TYR A 160 3.92 -12.27 7.20
CA TYR A 160 4.54 -10.96 7.10
C TYR A 160 3.68 -10.04 6.21
N LEU A 161 3.22 -8.92 6.75
CA LEU A 161 2.44 -7.91 6.04
C LEU A 161 3.29 -6.69 5.71
N HIS A 162 3.14 -6.15 4.49
CA HIS A 162 3.92 -5.00 4.05
C HIS A 162 3.07 -3.94 3.35
N HIS A 163 3.22 -2.69 3.80
CA HIS A 163 2.38 -1.55 3.41
C HIS A 163 2.72 -0.96 2.03
N GLY A 164 1.88 -0.02 1.58
CA GLY A 164 2.00 0.68 0.29
C GLY A 164 2.96 1.87 0.27
N LEU A 165 2.94 2.62 -0.84
CA LEU A 165 3.71 3.85 -1.02
C LEU A 165 3.21 4.94 -0.06
N LEU A 166 4.12 5.70 0.55
CA LEU A 166 3.80 6.78 1.50
C LEU A 166 2.99 6.31 2.73
N MET A 167 3.18 5.06 3.16
CA MET A 167 2.48 4.47 4.31
C MET A 167 3.46 3.94 5.36
N ASN A 168 2.90 3.43 6.45
CA ASN A 168 3.59 2.67 7.48
C ASN A 168 2.68 1.51 7.96
N SER A 169 3.13 0.69 8.91
CA SER A 169 2.38 -0.47 9.40
C SER A 169 1.03 -0.18 10.07
N GLU A 170 0.78 1.05 10.54
CA GLU A 170 -0.48 1.43 11.19
C GLU A 170 -1.70 1.28 10.29
N VAL A 171 -1.52 1.40 8.97
CA VAL A 171 -2.63 1.31 8.00
C VAL A 171 -3.37 -0.03 8.08
N TRP A 172 -2.72 -1.05 8.60
CA TRP A 172 -3.29 -2.38 8.79
C TRP A 172 -4.17 -2.51 10.03
N VAL A 173 -4.03 -1.62 11.03
CA VAL A 173 -4.65 -1.75 12.36
C VAL A 173 -5.46 -0.51 12.79
N CYS A 174 -5.60 0.51 11.94
CA CYS A 174 -6.37 1.73 12.23
C CYS A 174 -7.87 1.64 11.89
N GLN A 175 -8.45 0.43 11.90
CA GLN A 175 -9.88 0.21 11.75
C GLN A 175 -10.63 0.49 13.06
N THR A 176 -11.85 1.01 12.99
CA THR A 176 -12.70 1.22 14.17
C THR A 176 -13.25 -0.10 14.74
N GLU A 177 -13.23 -1.18 13.97
CA GLU A 177 -13.72 -2.50 14.37
C GLU A 177 -12.64 -3.56 14.14
N ALA A 178 -12.29 -4.32 15.17
CA ALA A 178 -11.26 -5.35 15.10
C ALA A 178 -11.55 -6.45 14.06
N ARG A 179 -12.84 -6.74 13.79
CA ARG A 179 -13.24 -7.72 12.76
C ARG A 179 -12.82 -7.32 11.35
N ARG A 180 -12.67 -6.02 11.09
CA ARG A 180 -12.26 -5.45 9.79
C ARG A 180 -10.75 -5.23 9.66
N SER A 181 -9.95 -5.66 10.65
CA SER A 181 -8.50 -5.57 10.63
C SER A 181 -7.89 -6.94 10.33
N LEU A 182 -7.20 -7.06 9.19
CA LEU A 182 -6.62 -8.32 8.74
C LEU A 182 -5.60 -8.90 9.75
N PRO A 183 -4.65 -8.12 10.32
CA PRO A 183 -3.73 -8.62 11.34
C PRO A 183 -4.45 -9.24 12.53
N PHE A 184 -5.48 -8.57 13.07
CA PHE A 184 -6.22 -9.12 14.22
C PHE A 184 -6.93 -10.42 13.83
N GLN A 185 -7.54 -10.48 12.65
CA GLN A 185 -8.19 -11.71 12.18
C GLN A 185 -7.21 -12.87 11.92
N LEU A 186 -5.96 -12.59 11.57
CA LEU A 186 -4.90 -13.59 11.42
C LEU A 186 -4.41 -14.10 12.79
N VAL A 187 -4.20 -13.20 13.75
CA VAL A 187 -3.83 -13.55 15.13
C VAL A 187 -4.87 -14.48 15.76
N GLU A 188 -6.15 -14.14 15.61
CA GLU A 188 -7.28 -14.94 16.13
C GLU A 188 -7.37 -16.34 15.48
N ARG A 189 -6.81 -16.49 14.27
CA ARG A 189 -6.66 -17.74 13.52
C ARG A 189 -5.37 -18.51 13.85
N GLY A 190 -4.60 -18.06 14.84
CA GLY A 190 -3.41 -18.75 15.32
C GLY A 190 -2.14 -18.50 14.49
N PHE A 191 -2.08 -17.37 13.77
CA PHE A 191 -0.84 -16.93 13.11
C PHE A 191 0.01 -16.05 14.04
N ASP A 192 1.32 -16.10 13.84
CA ASP A 192 2.29 -15.13 14.35
C ASP A 192 2.47 -14.04 13.29
N VAL A 193 2.00 -12.84 13.57
CA VAL A 193 1.80 -11.79 12.56
C VAL A 193 2.87 -10.71 12.70
N TRP A 194 3.64 -10.51 11.64
CA TRP A 194 4.70 -9.52 11.54
C TRP A 194 4.32 -8.44 10.53
N LEU A 195 4.66 -7.18 10.81
CA LEU A 195 4.39 -6.04 9.94
C LEU A 195 5.66 -5.25 9.69
N GLY A 196 6.03 -5.13 8.41
CA GLY A 196 7.22 -4.42 7.97
C GLY A 196 7.01 -2.92 7.82
N ASN A 197 8.12 -2.18 7.93
CA ASN A 197 8.18 -0.74 7.66
C ASN A 197 9.39 -0.39 6.78
N ASN A 198 9.13 0.32 5.69
CA ASN A 198 10.18 0.77 4.77
C ASN A 198 11.12 1.79 5.41
N ARG A 199 12.41 1.73 5.05
CA ARG A 199 13.39 2.78 5.35
C ARG A 199 12.84 4.18 5.06
N GLY A 200 13.09 5.10 5.99
CA GLY A 200 12.67 6.50 5.92
C GLY A 200 11.25 6.80 6.39
N ASN A 201 10.38 5.79 6.57
CA ASN A 201 9.02 5.99 7.08
C ASN A 201 9.01 6.32 8.59
N LYS A 202 7.83 6.53 9.20
CA LYS A 202 7.66 6.89 10.63
C LYS A 202 8.49 6.02 11.60
N TYR A 203 8.58 4.72 11.35
CA TYR A 203 9.21 3.74 12.24
C TYR A 203 10.64 3.35 11.84
N SER A 204 11.08 3.74 10.64
CA SER A 204 12.36 3.31 10.07
C SER A 204 13.23 4.49 9.61
N LYS A 205 13.17 5.62 10.34
CA LYS A 205 13.89 6.87 10.02
C LYS A 205 15.24 6.99 10.73
N LYS A 206 16.03 5.91 10.74
CA LYS A 206 17.38 5.90 11.32
C LYS A 206 18.32 5.03 10.48
N ALA A 207 19.57 5.47 10.36
CA ALA A 207 20.66 4.70 9.78
C ALA A 207 21.91 4.87 10.64
N VAL A 208 22.81 3.89 10.59
CA VAL A 208 24.03 3.87 11.42
C VAL A 208 24.95 5.04 11.07
N ASN A 209 25.19 5.26 9.77
CA ASN A 209 26.21 6.20 9.27
C ASN A 209 25.64 7.38 8.46
N ARG A 210 24.32 7.61 8.50
CA ARG A 210 23.63 8.63 7.68
C ARG A 210 22.57 9.34 8.51
N SER A 211 22.60 10.68 8.56
CA SER A 211 21.57 11.45 9.25
C SER A 211 20.32 11.59 8.38
N PRO A 212 19.09 11.46 8.94
CA PRO A 212 17.85 11.76 8.23
C PRO A 212 17.71 13.22 7.73
N THR A 213 18.59 14.12 8.17
CA THR A 213 18.69 15.49 7.64
C THR A 213 19.42 15.56 6.30
N ASP A 214 20.23 14.56 5.98
CA ASP A 214 21.11 14.56 4.81
C ASP A 214 20.42 13.93 3.60
N ALA A 215 20.66 14.46 2.41
CA ALA A 215 20.11 13.89 1.17
C ALA A 215 20.57 12.44 0.93
N ALA A 216 21.75 12.06 1.43
CA ALA A 216 22.29 10.71 1.32
C ALA A 216 21.44 9.65 2.05
N PHE A 217 20.71 10.04 3.11
CA PHE A 217 19.75 9.17 3.80
C PHE A 217 18.50 8.91 2.96
N TRP A 218 18.14 9.82 2.05
CA TRP A 218 16.94 9.70 1.22
C TRP A 218 17.26 9.18 -0.18
N ASN A 219 18.50 8.77 -0.45
CA ASN A 219 18.90 8.21 -1.74
C ASN A 219 18.58 6.72 -1.82
N PHE A 220 17.29 6.38 -1.82
CA PHE A 220 16.79 5.02 -1.98
C PHE A 220 15.50 4.99 -2.82
N SER A 221 15.15 3.84 -3.36
CA SER A 221 13.97 3.58 -4.19
C SER A 221 13.49 2.12 -4.02
N ILE A 222 12.66 1.63 -4.95
CA ILE A 222 12.24 0.22 -4.99
C ILE A 222 13.43 -0.74 -4.98
N ASP A 223 14.54 -0.37 -5.63
CA ASP A 223 15.76 -1.18 -5.68
C ASP A 223 16.27 -1.51 -4.28
N GLU A 224 16.50 -0.50 -3.44
CA GLU A 224 16.99 -0.71 -2.09
C GLU A 224 16.00 -1.48 -1.21
N PHE A 225 14.68 -1.30 -1.40
CA PHE A 225 13.69 -2.11 -0.70
C PHE A 225 13.82 -3.60 -1.06
N ALA A 226 14.03 -3.89 -2.36
CA ALA A 226 14.14 -5.24 -2.88
C ALA A 226 15.47 -5.92 -2.51
N PHE A 227 16.58 -5.18 -2.54
CA PHE A 227 17.92 -5.69 -2.23
C PHE A 227 18.18 -5.86 -0.72
N HIS A 228 17.49 -5.07 0.11
CA HIS A 228 17.81 -4.96 1.53
C HIS A 228 16.59 -5.09 2.44
N ASP A 229 15.61 -4.17 2.37
CA ASP A 229 14.55 -4.10 3.40
C ASP A 229 13.76 -5.41 3.50
N ILE A 230 13.24 -5.90 2.37
CA ILE A 230 12.45 -7.14 2.34
C ILE A 230 13.28 -8.37 2.74
N PRO A 231 14.42 -8.69 2.08
CA PRO A 231 15.19 -9.88 2.42
C PRO A 231 15.77 -9.85 3.84
N ASP A 232 16.24 -8.69 4.34
CA ASP A 232 16.82 -8.60 5.68
C ASP A 232 15.71 -8.66 6.76
N SER A 233 14.54 -8.10 6.50
CA SER A 233 13.36 -8.26 7.38
C SER A 233 12.91 -9.71 7.47
N ILE A 234 12.76 -10.40 6.33
CA ILE A 234 12.34 -11.81 6.30
C ILE A 234 13.39 -12.69 6.99
N ALA A 235 14.68 -12.46 6.74
CA ALA A 235 15.75 -13.19 7.41
C ALA A 235 15.70 -13.00 8.94
N TYR A 236 15.48 -11.78 9.41
CA TYR A 236 15.29 -11.51 10.84
C TYR A 236 14.11 -12.30 11.41
N VAL A 237 12.92 -12.18 10.79
CA VAL A 237 11.70 -12.86 11.23
C VAL A 237 11.89 -14.39 11.32
N LEU A 238 12.46 -15.01 10.28
CA LEU A 238 12.71 -16.45 10.28
C LEU A 238 13.73 -16.86 11.34
N SER A 239 14.76 -16.05 11.58
CA SER A 239 15.74 -16.31 12.63
C SER A 239 15.15 -16.18 14.04
N THR A 240 14.29 -15.19 14.26
CA THR A 240 13.62 -14.94 15.55
C THR A 240 12.61 -16.02 15.87
N THR A 241 11.89 -16.51 14.85
CA THR A 241 10.80 -17.49 15.03
C THR A 241 11.25 -18.95 14.84
N ASN A 242 12.51 -19.18 14.44
CA ASN A 242 13.03 -20.49 14.03
C ASN A 242 12.19 -21.19 12.95
N GLN A 243 11.38 -20.46 12.20
CA GLN A 243 10.57 -21.00 11.11
C GLN A 243 11.42 -21.08 9.83
N SER A 244 11.17 -22.09 9.01
CA SER A 244 11.86 -22.25 7.72
C SER A 244 11.28 -21.37 6.62
N SER A 245 10.00 -20.97 6.75
CA SER A 245 9.30 -20.13 5.80
C SER A 245 8.20 -19.30 6.45
N LEU A 246 7.75 -18.26 5.75
CA LEU A 246 6.61 -17.42 6.12
C LEU A 246 5.72 -17.14 4.90
N SER A 247 4.49 -16.70 5.14
CA SER A 247 3.60 -16.19 4.09
C SER A 247 3.76 -14.67 3.97
N TYR A 248 3.84 -14.14 2.74
CA TYR A 248 3.95 -12.71 2.51
C TYR A 248 2.60 -12.14 2.04
N ILE A 249 2.13 -11.07 2.67
CA ILE A 249 0.96 -10.31 2.24
C ILE A 249 1.39 -8.87 1.96
N GLY A 250 1.37 -8.48 0.69
CA GLY A 250 1.71 -7.12 0.28
C GLY A 250 0.47 -6.32 -0.06
N PHE A 251 0.50 -5.02 0.22
CA PHE A 251 -0.47 -4.05 -0.30
C PHE A 251 0.21 -3.02 -1.19
N SER A 252 -0.34 -2.73 -2.38
CA SER A 252 0.15 -1.65 -3.25
C SER A 252 1.66 -1.76 -3.53
N GLN A 253 2.48 -0.73 -3.26
CA GLN A 253 3.95 -0.80 -3.37
C GLN A 253 4.57 -1.96 -2.56
N GLY A 254 3.96 -2.42 -1.46
CA GLY A 254 4.41 -3.61 -0.75
C GLY A 254 4.44 -4.84 -1.65
N THR A 255 3.48 -4.94 -2.59
CA THR A 255 3.50 -6.00 -3.62
C THR A 255 4.65 -5.83 -4.60
N ALA A 256 4.91 -4.61 -5.05
CA ALA A 256 6.01 -4.28 -5.96
C ALA A 256 7.37 -4.67 -5.37
N GLN A 257 7.57 -4.38 -4.08
CA GLN A 257 8.78 -4.75 -3.35
C GLN A 257 8.96 -6.27 -3.28
N ALA A 258 7.89 -7.03 -3.04
CA ALA A 258 7.93 -8.49 -3.07
C ALA A 258 8.21 -9.05 -4.47
N PHE A 259 7.54 -8.54 -5.52
CA PHE A 259 7.81 -8.94 -6.90
C PHE A 259 9.29 -8.71 -7.27
N ALA A 260 9.81 -7.53 -6.94
CA ALA A 260 11.21 -7.18 -7.16
C ALA A 260 12.14 -8.13 -6.38
N ALA A 261 11.99 -8.24 -5.06
CA ALA A 261 12.84 -9.06 -4.20
C ALA A 261 12.82 -10.54 -4.59
N LEU A 262 11.64 -11.14 -4.78
CA LEU A 262 11.51 -12.54 -5.17
C LEU A 262 12.09 -12.81 -6.56
N SER A 263 12.06 -11.84 -7.47
CA SER A 263 12.62 -12.02 -8.82
C SER A 263 14.15 -12.05 -8.86
N ILE A 264 14.82 -11.40 -7.89
CA ILE A 264 16.29 -11.26 -7.86
C ILE A 264 16.96 -12.06 -6.75
N HIS A 265 16.21 -12.62 -5.80
CA HIS A 265 16.71 -13.45 -4.69
C HIS A 265 16.17 -14.89 -4.77
N PRO A 266 16.88 -15.83 -5.43
CA PRO A 266 16.45 -17.22 -5.55
C PRO A 266 16.18 -17.90 -4.21
N GLN A 267 16.96 -17.61 -3.17
CA GLN A 267 16.80 -18.20 -1.84
C GLN A 267 15.50 -17.75 -1.18
N LEU A 268 15.07 -16.50 -1.43
CA LEU A 268 13.84 -15.95 -0.86
C LEU A 268 12.60 -16.72 -1.33
N ASN A 269 12.65 -17.29 -2.53
CA ASN A 269 11.56 -18.10 -3.07
C ASN A 269 11.32 -19.41 -2.29
N ASN A 270 12.32 -19.89 -1.55
CA ASN A 270 12.17 -21.05 -0.67
C ASN A 270 11.73 -20.66 0.75
N GLN A 271 11.85 -19.38 1.09
CA GLN A 271 11.52 -18.80 2.39
C GLN A 271 10.12 -18.18 2.41
N VAL A 272 9.58 -17.81 1.26
CA VAL A 272 8.20 -17.33 1.12
C VAL A 272 7.34 -18.45 0.55
N ASN A 273 6.46 -19.01 1.39
CA ASN A 273 5.62 -20.17 1.02
C ASN A 273 4.43 -19.80 0.12
N VAL A 274 3.88 -18.59 0.30
CA VAL A 274 2.89 -17.97 -0.61
C VAL A 274 3.07 -16.46 -0.55
N PHE A 275 2.91 -15.82 -1.71
CA PHE A 275 2.81 -14.38 -1.83
C PHE A 275 1.38 -13.99 -2.22
N ILE A 276 0.69 -13.30 -1.31
CA ILE A 276 -0.65 -12.76 -1.49
C ILE A 276 -0.51 -11.26 -1.75
N ALA A 277 -0.96 -10.80 -2.92
CA ALA A 277 -0.78 -9.43 -3.36
C ALA A 277 -2.14 -8.72 -3.43
N LEU A 278 -2.38 -7.79 -2.51
CA LEU A 278 -3.59 -6.99 -2.42
C LEU A 278 -3.39 -5.65 -3.15
N ALA A 279 -4.32 -5.29 -4.04
CA ALA A 279 -4.24 -4.11 -4.90
C ALA A 279 -2.84 -3.95 -5.55
N PRO A 280 -2.38 -4.95 -6.33
CA PRO A 280 -0.97 -5.08 -6.66
C PRO A 280 -0.49 -4.02 -7.66
N ALA A 281 0.72 -3.49 -7.43
CA ALA A 281 1.33 -2.47 -8.28
C ALA A 281 2.59 -3.02 -8.95
N MET A 282 2.66 -2.93 -10.28
CA MET A 282 3.84 -3.36 -11.06
C MET A 282 4.17 -2.38 -12.19
N SER A 283 3.27 -2.21 -13.16
CA SER A 283 3.43 -1.23 -14.23
C SER A 283 2.08 -0.59 -14.53
N PRO A 284 1.66 0.42 -13.74
CA PRO A 284 0.41 1.12 -13.98
C PRO A 284 0.42 1.78 -15.37
N ALA A 285 -0.73 1.79 -16.04
CA ALA A 285 -0.87 2.35 -17.38
C ALA A 285 -0.62 3.88 -17.43
N GLY A 286 -0.78 4.55 -16.30
CA GLY A 286 -0.69 6.00 -16.13
C GLY A 286 -1.43 6.47 -14.88
N LEU A 287 -1.43 7.78 -14.65
CA LEU A 287 -2.36 8.40 -13.70
C LEU A 287 -3.63 8.84 -14.43
N SER A 288 -4.77 8.87 -13.74
CA SER A 288 -6.06 9.23 -14.33
C SER A 288 -6.12 10.70 -14.78
N ASN A 289 -5.32 11.57 -14.16
CA ASN A 289 -5.26 12.98 -14.47
C ASN A 289 -4.21 13.31 -15.53
N GLY A 290 -4.65 13.87 -16.67
CA GLY A 290 -3.75 14.18 -17.79
C GLY A 290 -2.62 15.18 -17.47
N ILE A 291 -2.79 16.12 -16.53
CA ILE A 291 -1.74 17.08 -16.17
C ILE A 291 -0.67 16.40 -15.30
N VAL A 292 -1.10 15.60 -14.33
CA VAL A 292 -0.16 14.88 -13.46
C VAL A 292 0.51 13.75 -14.24
N ASP A 293 -0.22 13.06 -15.12
CA ASP A 293 0.34 12.07 -16.04
C ASP A 293 1.37 12.71 -17.00
N ALA A 294 1.12 13.93 -17.48
CA ALA A 294 2.10 14.70 -18.25
C ALA A 294 3.34 15.08 -17.40
N LEU A 295 3.17 15.46 -16.13
CA LEU A 295 4.28 15.74 -15.20
C LEU A 295 5.05 14.47 -14.83
N VAL A 296 4.37 13.34 -14.68
CA VAL A 296 4.96 12.01 -14.47
C VAL A 296 5.84 11.61 -15.65
N LYS A 297 5.40 11.95 -16.86
CA LYS A 297 6.15 11.75 -18.10
C LYS A 297 7.20 12.84 -18.34
N ALA A 298 7.20 13.93 -17.56
CA ALA A 298 8.23 14.96 -17.61
C ALA A 298 9.57 14.45 -17.03
N SER A 299 10.62 15.26 -17.15
CA SER A 299 11.96 14.81 -16.75
C SER A 299 12.08 14.64 -15.21
N PRO A 300 12.79 13.60 -14.73
CA PRO A 300 13.06 13.42 -13.30
C PRO A 300 13.65 14.64 -12.59
N GLN A 301 14.38 15.50 -13.32
CA GLN A 301 14.97 16.72 -12.78
C GLN A 301 13.90 17.68 -12.30
N VAL A 302 12.77 17.80 -12.99
CA VAL A 302 11.65 18.66 -12.57
C VAL A 302 11.13 18.23 -11.20
N LEU A 303 11.05 16.93 -10.94
CA LEU A 303 10.54 16.41 -9.65
C LEU A 303 11.52 16.65 -8.51
N PHE A 304 12.82 16.43 -8.75
CA PHE A 304 13.85 16.78 -7.75
C PHE A 304 13.96 18.29 -7.53
N LEU A 305 13.64 19.11 -8.54
CA LEU A 305 13.53 20.56 -8.40
C LEU A 305 12.29 20.97 -7.61
N LEU A 306 11.15 20.30 -7.77
CA LEU A 306 9.91 20.61 -7.05
C LEU A 306 9.91 20.13 -5.60
N PHE A 307 10.41 18.92 -5.35
CA PHE A 307 10.28 18.25 -4.05
C PHE A 307 11.61 18.06 -3.31
N GLY A 308 12.73 18.47 -3.92
CA GLY A 308 14.06 18.26 -3.36
C GLY A 308 14.51 16.79 -3.37
N ARG A 309 15.68 16.53 -2.76
CA ARG A 309 16.30 15.19 -2.68
C ARG A 309 16.14 14.52 -1.30
N GLY A 310 15.22 15.01 -0.49
CA GLY A 310 14.93 14.50 0.84
C GLY A 310 13.69 13.61 0.85
N SER A 311 12.89 13.77 1.90
CA SER A 311 11.54 13.22 1.93
C SER A 311 10.62 14.01 1.01
N ILE A 312 9.81 13.31 0.22
CA ILE A 312 8.74 13.94 -0.55
C ILE A 312 7.60 14.38 0.38
N LEU A 313 6.92 15.49 0.08
CA LEU A 313 5.76 16.01 0.83
C LEU A 313 5.97 16.10 2.36
N GLY A 314 7.14 16.59 2.79
CA GLY A 314 7.49 16.70 4.21
C GLY A 314 6.45 17.46 5.06
N SER A 315 5.77 18.44 4.47
CA SER A 315 4.71 19.23 5.11
C SER A 315 3.38 18.50 5.36
N ALA A 316 3.15 17.31 4.80
CA ALA A 316 1.89 16.57 4.96
C ALA A 316 1.50 16.35 6.44
N THR A 317 2.47 16.05 7.30
CA THR A 317 2.26 15.86 8.74
C THR A 317 1.89 17.15 9.46
N LEU A 318 2.40 18.30 9.00
CA LEU A 318 1.95 19.61 9.49
C LEU A 318 0.49 19.83 9.11
N TRP A 319 0.10 19.59 7.85
CA TRP A 319 -1.28 19.80 7.40
C TRP A 319 -2.27 18.97 8.21
N GLN A 320 -1.95 17.71 8.48
CA GLN A 320 -2.71 16.86 9.39
C GLN A 320 -2.85 17.47 10.79
N SER A 321 -1.78 18.08 11.32
CA SER A 321 -1.77 18.64 12.67
C SER A 321 -2.56 19.95 12.82
N ILE A 322 -2.65 20.76 11.77
CA ILE A 322 -3.29 22.09 11.83
C ILE A 322 -4.72 22.13 11.30
N LEU A 323 -5.11 21.17 10.47
CA LEU A 323 -6.44 21.15 9.85
C LEU A 323 -7.44 20.42 10.74
N TYR A 324 -8.63 21.00 10.89
CA TYR A 324 -9.76 20.31 11.51
C TYR A 324 -10.03 18.97 10.76
N PRO A 325 -10.22 17.82 11.44
CA PRO A 325 -10.13 16.51 10.80
C PRO A 325 -11.07 16.29 9.61
N PRO A 326 -12.35 16.73 9.62
CA PRO A 326 -13.20 16.68 8.42
C PRO A 326 -12.67 17.47 7.21
N ILE A 327 -11.93 18.57 7.42
CA ILE A 327 -11.27 19.29 6.32
C ILE A 327 -10.12 18.45 5.76
N PHE A 328 -9.30 17.89 6.64
CA PHE A 328 -8.19 17.01 6.24
C PHE A 328 -8.71 15.81 5.44
N VAL A 329 -9.77 15.14 5.91
CA VAL A 329 -10.41 14.03 5.18
C VAL A 329 -10.86 14.44 3.79
N ARG A 330 -11.59 15.56 3.67
CA ARG A 330 -12.01 16.09 2.36
C ARG A 330 -10.85 16.46 1.44
N MET A 331 -9.73 16.90 2.00
CA MET A 331 -8.52 17.21 1.24
C MET A 331 -7.90 15.94 0.68
N VAL A 332 -7.78 14.89 1.49
CA VAL A 332 -7.30 13.57 1.06
C VAL A 332 -8.22 13.00 -0.02
N ASP A 333 -9.55 12.98 0.19
CA ASP A 333 -10.52 12.48 -0.80
C ASP A 333 -10.45 13.25 -2.12
N ARG A 334 -10.30 14.59 -2.05
CA ARG A 334 -10.11 15.40 -3.26
C ARG A 334 -8.79 15.08 -3.95
N GLY A 335 -7.72 14.84 -3.20
CA GLY A 335 -6.42 14.41 -3.72
C GLY A 335 -6.52 13.05 -4.43
N MET A 336 -7.17 12.07 -3.81
CA MET A 336 -7.37 10.73 -4.39
C MET A 336 -8.22 10.79 -5.66
N ARG A 337 -9.32 11.55 -5.65
CA ARG A 337 -10.11 11.80 -6.86
C ARG A 337 -9.29 12.50 -7.94
N PHE A 338 -8.52 13.52 -7.56
CA PHE A 338 -7.71 14.29 -8.50
C PHE A 338 -6.60 13.47 -9.14
N LEU A 339 -5.94 12.57 -8.42
CA LEU A 339 -4.80 11.79 -8.92
C LEU A 339 -5.23 10.51 -9.63
N PHE A 340 -6.21 9.80 -9.06
CA PHE A 340 -6.54 8.42 -9.44
C PHE A 340 -7.99 8.25 -9.90
N ASN A 341 -8.83 9.28 -9.78
CA ASN A 341 -10.27 9.19 -10.02
C ASN A 341 -10.99 8.21 -9.06
N TRP A 342 -10.49 8.09 -7.83
CA TRP A 342 -11.14 7.33 -6.76
C TRP A 342 -12.13 8.18 -5.98
N GLU A 343 -13.27 7.59 -5.65
CA GLU A 343 -14.37 8.22 -4.94
C GLU A 343 -14.46 7.82 -3.46
N THR A 344 -13.74 6.78 -3.04
CA THR A 344 -13.64 6.26 -1.67
C THR A 344 -14.99 5.93 -1.03
N ARG A 345 -15.98 5.52 -1.86
CA ARG A 345 -17.37 5.31 -1.44
C ARG A 345 -17.55 4.11 -0.49
N ASN A 346 -16.68 3.11 -0.57
CA ASN A 346 -16.78 1.90 0.25
C ASN A 346 -16.19 2.11 1.66
N ILE A 347 -15.56 3.26 1.93
CA ILE A 347 -15.00 3.62 3.24
C ILE A 347 -15.95 4.60 3.93
N SER A 348 -16.48 4.21 5.10
CA SER A 348 -17.36 5.09 5.88
C SER A 348 -16.65 6.37 6.34
N GLU A 349 -17.37 7.47 6.47
CA GLU A 349 -16.81 8.75 6.93
C GLU A 349 -16.18 8.64 8.34
N SER A 350 -16.77 7.84 9.23
CA SER A 350 -16.19 7.55 10.55
C SER A 350 -14.85 6.83 10.44
N GLN A 351 -14.74 5.86 9.53
CA GLN A 351 -13.48 5.16 9.25
C GLN A 351 -12.44 6.09 8.60
N LYS A 352 -12.83 7.00 7.70
CA LYS A 352 -11.92 8.00 7.12
C LYS A 352 -11.37 8.94 8.19
N LEU A 353 -12.24 9.44 9.08
CA LEU A 353 -11.86 10.30 10.20
C LEU A 353 -10.90 9.62 11.17
N ALA A 354 -11.02 8.30 11.34
CA ALA A 354 -10.12 7.48 12.13
C ALA A 354 -8.78 7.24 11.42
N ALA A 355 -8.80 6.75 10.18
CA ALA A 355 -7.63 6.15 9.54
C ALA A 355 -6.76 7.11 8.70
N TYR A 356 -7.31 8.17 8.10
CA TYR A 356 -6.53 9.03 7.20
C TYR A 356 -5.34 9.73 7.88
N PRO A 357 -5.41 10.08 9.17
CA PRO A 357 -4.26 10.58 9.92
C PRO A 357 -3.10 9.58 10.08
N HIS A 358 -3.35 8.29 9.86
CA HIS A 358 -2.35 7.22 9.86
C HIS A 358 -1.91 6.81 8.44
N LEU A 359 -2.55 7.34 7.40
CA LEU A 359 -2.29 6.97 6.00
C LEU A 359 -0.90 7.42 5.55
N TYR A 360 -0.54 8.67 5.86
CA TYR A 360 0.68 9.28 5.34
C TYR A 360 1.90 8.95 6.19
N SER A 361 2.97 8.55 5.52
CA SER A 361 4.30 8.44 6.09
C SER A 361 5.35 8.78 5.05
N TYR A 362 6.52 9.22 5.52
CA TYR A 362 7.60 9.68 4.69
C TYR A 362 8.15 8.59 3.76
N THR A 363 8.54 9.00 2.55
CA THR A 363 9.41 8.24 1.65
C THR A 363 10.33 9.21 0.89
N SER A 364 11.33 8.69 0.19
CA SER A 364 12.23 9.50 -0.61
C SER A 364 11.58 10.05 -1.87
N THR A 365 11.97 11.25 -2.30
CA THR A 365 11.63 11.73 -3.65
C THR A 365 12.10 10.77 -4.73
N LYS A 366 13.26 10.11 -4.54
CA LYS A 366 13.80 9.11 -5.48
C LYS A 366 12.85 7.92 -5.67
N SER A 367 12.15 7.45 -4.63
CA SER A 367 11.15 6.37 -4.75
C SER A 367 9.99 6.76 -5.67
N VAL A 368 9.50 8.00 -5.56
CA VAL A 368 8.40 8.49 -6.41
C VAL A 368 8.88 8.70 -7.85
N VAL A 369 10.10 9.23 -8.03
CA VAL A 369 10.73 9.34 -9.35
C VAL A 369 10.88 7.97 -10.00
N HIS A 370 11.24 6.94 -9.24
CA HIS A 370 11.33 5.56 -9.73
C HIS A 370 9.97 5.07 -10.27
N TRP A 371 8.89 5.26 -9.51
CA TRP A 371 7.55 4.94 -9.99
C TRP A 371 7.20 5.64 -11.31
N PHE A 372 7.61 6.90 -11.45
CA PHE A 372 7.34 7.65 -12.67
C PHE A 372 8.14 7.12 -13.86
N GLN A 373 9.39 6.69 -13.64
CA GLN A 373 10.17 5.98 -14.67
C GLN A 373 9.48 4.68 -15.10
N ILE A 374 8.95 3.90 -14.17
CA ILE A 374 8.21 2.66 -14.43
C ILE A 374 6.93 2.92 -15.25
N ILE A 375 6.15 3.94 -14.88
CA ILE A 375 4.92 4.33 -15.59
C ILE A 375 5.26 4.83 -17.00
N ARG A 376 6.25 5.71 -17.12
CA ARG A 376 6.69 6.27 -18.41
C ARG A 376 7.17 5.19 -19.37
N ASN A 377 7.97 4.25 -18.87
CA ASN A 377 8.57 3.17 -19.67
C ASN A 377 7.63 1.95 -19.83
N LYS A 378 6.47 1.95 -19.15
CA LYS A 378 5.52 0.82 -19.08
C LYS A 378 6.24 -0.51 -18.80
N THR A 379 7.22 -0.46 -17.92
CA THR A 379 8.14 -1.55 -17.66
C THR A 379 8.50 -1.54 -16.19
N PHE A 380 8.35 -2.68 -15.52
CA PHE A 380 8.84 -2.86 -14.16
C PHE A 380 10.35 -3.14 -14.20
N GLN A 381 11.14 -2.10 -13.90
CA GLN A 381 12.60 -2.09 -14.03
C GLN A 381 13.24 -1.43 -12.82
N MET A 382 14.56 -1.57 -12.72
CA MET A 382 15.39 -0.87 -11.74
C MET A 382 15.41 0.64 -12.01
N TYR A 383 15.93 1.40 -11.05
CA TYR A 383 16.04 2.84 -11.14
C TYR A 383 17.02 3.23 -12.27
N ASP A 384 16.62 4.18 -13.10
CA ASP A 384 17.45 4.72 -14.17
C ASP A 384 18.20 5.97 -13.69
N ASP A 385 19.47 5.81 -13.33
CA ASP A 385 20.34 6.93 -12.93
C ASP A 385 20.74 7.83 -14.13
N ASP A 386 20.76 7.29 -15.36
CA ASP A 386 21.27 7.98 -16.55
C ASP A 386 20.30 9.04 -17.11
N VAL A 387 19.00 8.98 -16.74
CA VAL A 387 18.05 10.06 -17.04
C VAL A 387 18.47 11.39 -16.39
N ALA A 388 19.34 11.36 -15.37
CA ALA A 388 19.97 12.54 -14.80
C ALA A 388 21.07 13.16 -15.68
N ALA A 389 21.77 12.35 -16.46
CA ALA A 389 22.87 12.79 -17.32
C ALA A 389 22.39 13.34 -18.68
N MET A 390 21.20 12.93 -19.14
CA MET A 390 20.66 13.24 -20.47
C MET A 390 20.44 14.74 -20.77
N HIS A 391 20.48 15.62 -19.75
CA HIS A 391 20.23 17.07 -19.89
C HIS A 391 21.45 17.96 -19.60
N MET A 392 22.65 17.40 -19.42
CA MET A 392 23.88 18.22 -19.38
C MET A 392 24.20 18.72 -20.80
N PRO A 393 24.55 20.00 -21.03
CA PRO A 393 24.78 20.54 -22.39
C PRO A 393 25.96 19.89 -23.14
N LEU A 394 26.84 19.17 -22.42
CA LEU A 394 27.94 18.39 -22.99
C LEU A 394 27.53 16.93 -23.33
N ALA A 395 26.27 16.55 -23.07
CA ALA A 395 25.72 15.22 -23.36
C ALA A 395 25.15 15.10 -24.79
N GLY A 396 25.27 16.14 -25.62
CA GLY A 396 24.99 16.06 -27.07
C GLY A 396 25.87 15.01 -27.80
N LEU A 397 26.96 14.56 -27.17
CA LEU A 397 27.79 13.43 -27.62
C LEU A 397 27.35 12.06 -27.05
N GLN A 398 26.38 12.03 -26.13
CA GLN A 398 25.86 10.83 -25.43
C GLN A 398 24.45 10.42 -25.88
N GLY A 399 23.87 11.06 -26.91
CA GLY A 399 22.64 10.59 -27.57
C GLY A 399 22.76 9.18 -28.20
N SER A 400 23.96 8.61 -28.19
CA SER A 400 24.27 7.24 -28.60
C SER A 400 24.16 6.22 -27.45
N ALA A 401 24.15 6.63 -26.18
CA ALA A 401 24.24 5.72 -25.03
C ALA A 401 23.02 4.79 -24.91
N SER A 402 21.80 5.27 -25.20
CA SER A 402 20.60 4.42 -25.11
C SER A 402 20.56 3.27 -26.13
N LYS A 403 21.44 3.27 -27.13
CA LYS A 403 21.62 2.14 -28.05
C LYS A 403 22.48 1.03 -27.44
N TYR A 404 23.35 1.37 -26.50
CA TYR A 404 24.37 0.47 -25.92
C TYR A 404 24.15 0.17 -24.44
N THR A 405 23.31 0.94 -23.73
CA THR A 405 22.94 0.70 -22.33
C THR A 405 21.43 0.62 -22.19
N ARG A 406 20.97 -0.33 -21.37
CA ARG A 406 19.55 -0.51 -21.02
C ARG A 406 19.45 -0.86 -19.54
N VAL A 407 18.56 -0.17 -18.84
CA VAL A 407 18.27 -0.47 -17.43
C VAL A 407 17.66 -1.86 -17.29
N ALA A 408 18.14 -2.62 -16.33
CA ALA A 408 17.70 -3.98 -16.08
C ALA A 408 16.24 -4.00 -15.64
N ARG A 409 15.46 -4.93 -16.21
CA ARG A 409 14.10 -5.23 -15.77
C ARG A 409 14.16 -6.14 -14.56
N TYR A 410 13.18 -6.04 -13.67
CA TYR A 410 12.95 -7.08 -12.68
C TYR A 410 12.47 -8.34 -13.41
N PRO A 411 13.16 -9.48 -13.31
CA PRO A 411 12.82 -10.68 -14.07
C PRO A 411 11.70 -11.47 -13.37
N THR A 412 10.52 -10.87 -13.26
CA THR A 412 9.39 -11.38 -12.44
C THR A 412 8.88 -12.76 -12.84
N ARG A 413 9.13 -13.20 -14.09
CA ARG A 413 8.86 -14.58 -14.51
C ARG A 413 9.72 -15.63 -13.80
N ASN A 414 10.82 -15.23 -13.17
CA ASN A 414 11.69 -16.13 -12.42
C ASN A 414 11.17 -16.44 -11.01
N ILE A 415 10.10 -15.77 -10.57
CA ILE A 415 9.50 -16.02 -9.26
C ILE A 415 8.93 -17.45 -9.25
N LYS A 416 9.35 -18.23 -8.25
CA LYS A 416 8.90 -19.61 -8.01
C LYS A 416 7.86 -19.70 -6.90
N THR A 417 7.84 -18.73 -5.99
CA THR A 417 6.81 -18.63 -4.94
C THR A 417 5.41 -18.58 -5.58
N PRO A 418 4.43 -19.35 -5.08
CA PRO A 418 3.04 -19.23 -5.51
C PRO A 418 2.49 -17.82 -5.28
N ILE A 419 1.83 -17.25 -6.28
CA ILE A 419 1.29 -15.89 -6.24
C ILE A 419 -0.24 -15.91 -6.33
N ALA A 420 -0.90 -15.26 -5.37
CA ALA A 420 -2.33 -14.99 -5.38
C ALA A 420 -2.55 -13.47 -5.43
N LEU A 421 -3.08 -12.96 -6.53
CA LEU A 421 -3.44 -11.55 -6.71
C LEU A 421 -4.90 -11.35 -6.34
N VAL A 422 -5.18 -10.33 -5.53
CA VAL A 422 -6.54 -9.85 -5.26
C VAL A 422 -6.57 -8.37 -5.61
N TYR A 423 -7.37 -7.98 -6.59
CA TYR A 423 -7.36 -6.63 -7.15
C TYR A 423 -8.76 -6.04 -7.31
N GLY A 424 -8.87 -4.72 -7.25
CA GLY A 424 -10.14 -4.02 -7.34
C GLY A 424 -10.53 -3.73 -8.79
N GLY A 425 -11.78 -4.01 -9.16
CA GLY A 425 -12.29 -3.73 -10.51
C GLY A 425 -12.37 -2.24 -10.88
N SER A 426 -12.27 -1.35 -9.90
CA SER A 426 -12.24 0.11 -10.08
C SER A 426 -10.90 0.74 -9.69
N ASP A 427 -9.87 -0.06 -9.44
CA ASP A 427 -8.53 0.40 -9.10
C ASP A 427 -7.72 0.76 -10.36
N SER A 428 -7.60 2.06 -10.62
CA SER A 428 -6.85 2.61 -11.76
C SER A 428 -5.35 2.27 -11.77
N LEU A 429 -4.76 1.81 -10.67
CA LEU A 429 -3.32 1.50 -10.61
C LEU A 429 -3.00 0.06 -11.05
N VAL A 430 -4.00 -0.82 -11.12
CA VAL A 430 -3.78 -2.24 -11.44
C VAL A 430 -4.07 -2.51 -12.93
N ASP A 431 -3.02 -2.78 -13.72
CA ASP A 431 -3.18 -3.35 -15.06
C ASP A 431 -2.98 -4.87 -15.01
N ILE A 432 -4.05 -5.60 -14.72
CA ILE A 432 -4.00 -7.05 -14.53
C ILE A 432 -3.51 -7.79 -15.78
N ARG A 433 -3.79 -7.27 -16.98
CA ARG A 433 -3.37 -7.90 -18.24
C ARG A 433 -1.87 -7.83 -18.44
N VAL A 434 -1.27 -6.69 -18.09
CA VAL A 434 0.19 -6.54 -18.10
C VAL A 434 0.81 -7.42 -17.02
N MET A 435 0.25 -7.42 -15.80
CA MET A 435 0.78 -8.24 -14.71
C MET A 435 0.79 -9.73 -15.05
N LEU A 436 -0.31 -10.31 -15.52
CA LEU A 436 -0.37 -11.73 -15.89
C LEU A 436 0.57 -12.11 -17.05
N ARG A 437 1.00 -11.14 -17.87
CA ARG A 437 2.01 -11.37 -18.91
C ARG A 437 3.44 -11.38 -18.36
N GLU A 438 3.71 -10.58 -17.34
CA GLU A 438 5.04 -10.41 -16.75
C GLU A 438 5.29 -11.37 -15.57
N LEU A 439 4.24 -11.97 -15.02
CA LEU A 439 4.30 -12.92 -13.92
C LEU A 439 4.35 -14.39 -14.38
N PRO A 440 4.71 -15.32 -13.48
CA PRO A 440 4.64 -16.76 -13.76
C PRO A 440 3.22 -17.21 -14.12
N ASP A 441 3.10 -18.19 -15.02
CA ASP A 441 1.81 -18.71 -15.50
C ASP A 441 0.97 -19.37 -14.40
N SER A 442 1.57 -19.74 -13.26
CA SER A 442 0.90 -20.27 -12.08
C SER A 442 0.19 -19.21 -11.22
N THR A 443 0.32 -17.93 -11.57
CA THR A 443 -0.29 -16.81 -10.84
C THR A 443 -1.81 -16.88 -10.94
N VAL A 444 -2.47 -16.85 -9.78
CA VAL A 444 -3.94 -16.77 -9.70
C VAL A 444 -4.33 -15.32 -9.47
N ALA A 445 -5.32 -14.82 -10.20
CA ALA A 445 -5.84 -13.47 -10.03
C ALA A 445 -7.35 -13.47 -9.79
N THR A 446 -7.75 -12.78 -8.73
CA THR A 446 -9.15 -12.64 -8.32
C THR A 446 -9.52 -11.16 -8.28
N GLU A 447 -10.58 -10.82 -9.01
CA GLU A 447 -11.14 -9.47 -9.00
C GLU A 447 -12.16 -9.32 -7.87
N VAL A 448 -12.11 -8.21 -7.15
CA VAL A 448 -13.18 -7.74 -6.27
C VAL A 448 -13.90 -6.59 -7.00
N PRO A 449 -15.12 -6.81 -7.51
CA PRO A 449 -15.84 -5.80 -8.28
C PRO A 449 -16.02 -4.50 -7.49
N HIS A 450 -15.90 -3.36 -8.17
CA HIS A 450 -16.10 -2.01 -7.63
C HIS A 450 -15.17 -1.57 -6.49
N TYR A 451 -14.21 -2.41 -6.11
CA TYR A 451 -13.19 -2.01 -5.15
C TYR A 451 -12.20 -1.05 -5.81
N GLU A 452 -11.92 0.04 -5.10
CA GLU A 452 -10.81 0.95 -5.34
C GLU A 452 -9.60 0.55 -4.47
N HIS A 453 -8.52 1.32 -4.57
CA HIS A 453 -7.22 0.92 -4.01
C HIS A 453 -7.22 0.81 -2.47
N LEU A 454 -7.76 1.80 -1.76
CA LEU A 454 -7.77 1.81 -0.29
C LEU A 454 -8.85 0.91 0.34
N ASP A 455 -9.79 0.41 -0.46
CA ASP A 455 -10.87 -0.45 0.01
C ASP A 455 -10.35 -1.77 0.60
N PHE A 456 -9.21 -2.25 0.08
CA PHE A 456 -8.49 -3.42 0.60
C PHE A 456 -8.00 -3.27 2.05
N LEU A 457 -7.94 -2.04 2.56
CA LEU A 457 -7.59 -1.76 3.95
C LEU A 457 -8.83 -1.44 4.79
N TRP A 458 -9.74 -0.61 4.27
CA TRP A 458 -10.70 0.11 5.11
C TRP A 458 -12.17 0.06 4.64
N ALA A 459 -12.50 -0.70 3.60
CA ALA A 459 -13.90 -0.84 3.20
C ALA A 459 -14.78 -1.40 4.33
N THR A 460 -16.06 -1.07 4.31
CA THR A 460 -17.02 -1.54 5.33
C THR A 460 -17.23 -3.05 5.31
N ASP A 461 -17.02 -3.69 4.17
CA ASP A 461 -17.19 -5.12 3.89
C ASP A 461 -15.87 -5.83 3.53
N VAL A 462 -14.72 -5.22 3.85
CA VAL A 462 -13.38 -5.77 3.57
C VAL A 462 -13.18 -7.17 4.17
N ASP A 463 -13.76 -7.43 5.34
CA ASP A 463 -13.70 -8.72 6.04
C ASP A 463 -14.45 -9.83 5.28
N GLN A 464 -15.50 -9.46 4.54
CA GLN A 464 -16.30 -10.39 3.76
C GLN A 464 -15.71 -10.62 2.36
N LYS A 465 -15.28 -9.53 1.70
CA LYS A 465 -14.88 -9.55 0.29
C LYS A 465 -13.40 -9.84 0.05
N VAL A 466 -12.52 -9.50 0.99
CA VAL A 466 -11.06 -9.62 0.78
C VAL A 466 -10.48 -10.74 1.64
N PHE A 467 -10.84 -10.81 2.92
CA PHE A 467 -10.15 -11.71 3.86
C PHE A 467 -10.34 -13.18 3.51
N THR A 468 -11.50 -13.57 2.97
CA THR A 468 -11.77 -14.93 2.48
C THR A 468 -10.70 -15.37 1.48
N HIS A 469 -10.37 -14.53 0.49
CA HIS A 469 -9.34 -14.84 -0.50
C HIS A 469 -7.94 -14.96 0.12
N VAL A 470 -7.64 -14.16 1.15
CA VAL A 470 -6.39 -14.26 1.90
C VAL A 470 -6.32 -15.59 2.65
N PHE A 471 -7.37 -15.95 3.40
CA PHE A 471 -7.40 -17.18 4.19
C PHE A 471 -7.38 -18.42 3.30
N ASP A 472 -8.10 -18.44 2.18
CA ASP A 472 -8.06 -19.54 1.22
C ASP A 472 -6.66 -19.76 0.66
N ALA A 473 -5.95 -18.67 0.32
CA ALA A 473 -4.57 -18.75 -0.15
C ALA A 473 -3.63 -19.27 0.95
N LEU A 474 -3.74 -18.75 2.17
CA LEU A 474 -2.94 -19.22 3.30
C LEU A 474 -3.20 -20.71 3.56
N ASP A 475 -4.45 -21.14 3.64
CA ASP A 475 -4.80 -22.54 3.89
C ASP A 475 -4.33 -23.48 2.79
N LYS A 476 -4.43 -23.06 1.53
CA LYS A 476 -3.97 -23.85 0.38
C LYS A 476 -2.47 -24.11 0.41
N PHE A 477 -1.66 -23.13 0.83
CA PHE A 477 -0.20 -23.20 0.70
C PHE A 477 0.55 -23.43 2.02
N THR A 478 -0.15 -23.40 3.17
CA THR A 478 0.49 -23.55 4.48
C THR A 478 -0.06 -24.71 5.32
N ARG A 479 -1.10 -25.44 4.88
CA ARG A 479 -1.54 -26.66 5.58
C ARG A 479 -0.53 -27.81 5.37
N PRO A 480 -0.19 -28.57 6.42
CA PRO A 480 0.71 -29.71 6.29
C PRO A 480 0.13 -30.79 5.35
N VAL A 481 1.01 -31.46 4.59
CA VAL A 481 0.70 -32.45 3.53
C VAL A 481 -0.08 -33.69 4.03
N LEU A 482 -0.27 -33.84 5.35
CA LEU A 482 -0.92 -34.99 5.96
C LEU A 482 -2.42 -35.15 5.63
N ASP A 483 -3.08 -34.12 5.06
CA ASP A 483 -4.53 -34.13 4.80
C ASP A 483 -4.90 -34.12 3.30
N GLN A 484 -3.92 -34.29 2.39
CA GLN A 484 -4.19 -34.35 0.94
C GLN A 484 -4.89 -35.65 0.49
N SER A 485 -5.03 -36.65 1.36
CA SER A 485 -5.80 -37.87 1.11
C SER A 485 -7.32 -37.64 1.16
N VAL A 486 -7.78 -36.54 1.76
CA VAL A 486 -9.22 -36.22 1.90
C VAL A 486 -9.78 -35.50 0.67
N PHE A 487 -8.94 -34.87 -0.17
CA PHE A 487 -9.37 -34.16 -1.38
C PHE A 487 -9.22 -34.96 -2.69
N GLY A 488 -9.09 -36.29 -2.58
CA GLY A 488 -8.99 -37.23 -3.71
C GLY A 488 -10.05 -37.12 -4.82
N PRO A 489 -11.29 -36.64 -4.59
CA PRO A 489 -12.27 -36.50 -5.69
C PRO A 489 -12.23 -35.14 -6.43
N HIS A 490 -11.76 -34.06 -5.81
CA HIS A 490 -11.88 -32.71 -6.38
C HIS A 490 -10.75 -32.32 -7.34
N ARG A 491 -9.58 -32.99 -7.27
CA ARG A 491 -8.52 -32.82 -8.28
C ARG A 491 -8.94 -33.31 -9.66
N HIS A 492 -9.69 -34.41 -9.74
CA HIS A 492 -10.13 -34.94 -11.04
C HIS A 492 -11.18 -34.06 -11.71
N ALA A 493 -12.12 -33.48 -10.95
CA ALA A 493 -13.15 -32.61 -11.50
C ALA A 493 -12.56 -31.29 -12.07
N GLN A 494 -11.67 -30.61 -11.34
CA GLN A 494 -11.05 -29.36 -11.83
C GLN A 494 -10.02 -29.59 -12.93
N GLN A 495 -9.31 -30.72 -12.92
CA GLN A 495 -8.35 -31.04 -13.98
C GLN A 495 -9.06 -31.44 -15.28
N MET A 496 -10.25 -32.06 -15.21
CA MET A 496 -11.13 -32.27 -16.37
C MET A 496 -11.73 -30.96 -16.89
N ASP A 497 -12.10 -30.02 -16.02
CA ASP A 497 -12.67 -28.74 -16.41
C ASP A 497 -11.61 -27.84 -17.11
N LEU A 498 -10.36 -27.88 -16.62
CA LEU A 498 -9.22 -27.23 -17.25
C LEU A 498 -8.80 -27.89 -18.58
N SER A 499 -8.88 -29.22 -18.69
CA SER A 499 -8.62 -29.89 -19.97
C SER A 499 -9.71 -29.58 -21.00
N LEU A 500 -10.98 -29.57 -20.58
CA LEU A 500 -12.12 -29.25 -21.43
C LEU A 500 -12.09 -27.79 -21.88
N ALA A 501 -11.73 -26.85 -21.00
CA ALA A 501 -11.56 -25.44 -21.35
C ALA A 501 -10.39 -25.20 -22.32
N ASN A 502 -9.31 -25.97 -22.20
CA ASN A 502 -8.18 -25.91 -23.14
C ASN A 502 -8.51 -26.54 -24.50
N GLU A 503 -9.33 -27.59 -24.52
CA GLU A 503 -9.81 -28.25 -25.73
C GLU A 503 -10.82 -27.38 -26.49
N LEU A 504 -11.72 -26.69 -25.78
CA LEU A 504 -12.62 -25.69 -26.36
C LEU A 504 -11.86 -24.47 -26.92
N ARG A 505 -10.75 -24.06 -26.28
CA ARG A 505 -9.87 -22.99 -26.79
C ARG A 505 -9.06 -23.43 -28.01
N SER A 506 -8.64 -24.69 -28.09
CA SER A 506 -7.92 -25.21 -29.26
C SER A 506 -8.86 -25.36 -30.47
N GLN A 507 -10.09 -25.84 -30.26
CA GLN A 507 -11.11 -25.94 -31.30
C GLN A 507 -11.53 -24.57 -31.83
N ASN A 508 -11.72 -23.57 -30.96
CA ASN A 508 -12.02 -22.21 -31.41
C ASN A 508 -10.88 -21.59 -32.24
N LYS A 509 -9.60 -21.85 -31.89
CA LYS A 509 -8.46 -21.42 -32.71
C LYS A 509 -8.40 -22.10 -34.08
N ILE A 510 -8.79 -23.37 -34.17
CA ILE A 510 -8.85 -24.11 -35.45
C ILE A 510 -9.99 -23.56 -36.32
N VAL A 511 -11.16 -23.27 -35.75
CA VAL A 511 -12.29 -22.68 -36.50
C VAL A 511 -11.96 -21.28 -37.02
N THR A 512 -11.21 -20.46 -36.26
CA THR A 512 -10.76 -19.15 -36.74
C THR A 512 -9.67 -19.27 -37.83
N ALA A 513 -8.82 -20.30 -37.78
CA ALA A 513 -7.79 -20.54 -38.80
C ALA A 513 -8.38 -21.09 -40.13
N VAL A 514 -9.41 -21.92 -40.06
CA VAL A 514 -10.13 -22.46 -41.23
C VAL A 514 -10.96 -21.36 -41.90
N ASN A 515 -11.59 -20.45 -41.15
CA ASN A 515 -12.32 -19.31 -41.73
C ASN A 515 -11.41 -18.18 -42.26
N GLY A 516 -10.12 -18.18 -41.93
CA GLY A 516 -9.16 -17.16 -42.35
C GLY A 516 -8.40 -17.47 -43.65
N THR A 517 -8.63 -18.64 -44.27
CA THR A 517 -7.86 -19.10 -45.44
C THR A 517 -8.63 -19.13 -46.77
N GLU A 518 -9.89 -18.69 -46.81
CA GLU A 518 -10.75 -18.77 -48.01
C GLU A 518 -10.98 -17.44 -48.77
N THR A 519 -10.10 -16.46 -48.66
CA THR A 519 -10.25 -15.20 -49.43
C THR A 519 -8.93 -14.73 -50.05
N SER A 520 -8.39 -15.51 -50.97
CA SER A 520 -7.42 -15.02 -51.96
C SER A 520 -7.27 -16.01 -53.12
N MET A 521 -8.28 -16.10 -53.99
CA MET A 521 -8.08 -16.39 -55.41
C MET A 521 -9.36 -16.09 -56.18
N VAL A 522 -9.19 -15.57 -57.41
CA VAL A 522 -10.20 -15.36 -58.49
C VAL A 522 -10.67 -13.90 -58.73
N LEU A 523 -9.87 -13.22 -59.56
CA LEU A 523 -10.20 -12.44 -60.79
C LEU A 523 -11.15 -11.22 -60.72
N ARG A 524 -10.59 -10.00 -60.81
CA ARG A 524 -10.53 -9.13 -62.01
C ARG A 524 -10.02 -7.73 -61.67
#